data_AF-A0A8C9VVW2-F1
#
_entry.id   AF-A0A8C9VVW2-F1
#
_cell.length_a   1.000
_cell.length_b   1.000
_cell.length_c   1.000
_cell.angle_alpha   90.00
_cell.angle_beta   90.00
_cell.angle_gamma   90.00
#
_symmetry.space_group_name_H-M   'P 1'
#
loop_
_entity.id
_entity.type
_entity.pdbx_description
1 polymer ?
#
loop_
_entity_poly.entity_id
_entity_poly.type
_entity_poly.pdbx_seq_one_letter_code
_entity_poly.pdbx_strand_id
1 'polypeptide(L)'
;IEIAPNRKPLVLSYAAFVDKYRAVLIERVTLVDPILDKLSILVHPEACAKVRAAGTSQEKMRLLYDITFRSGGVQLKSKFFEILKKVHPHLVQELNGIH
;
A
#
# COMPACT_ATOMS: atom_id res chain seq x y z
N ILE A 1 28.82 20.64 -11.73
CA ILE A 1 27.78 19.61 -11.95
C ILE A 1 27.92 18.62 -10.80
N GLU A 2 27.12 18.81 -9.76
CA GLU A 2 27.24 18.02 -8.53
C GLU A 2 26.56 16.66 -8.74
N ILE A 3 27.36 15.60 -8.81
CA ILE A 3 26.89 14.22 -8.96
C ILE A 3 26.43 13.75 -7.59
N ALA A 4 25.12 13.83 -7.32
CA ALA A 4 24.55 13.28 -6.09
C ALA A 4 24.73 11.75 -6.04
N PRO A 5 25.27 11.18 -4.95
CA PRO A 5 25.55 9.76 -4.88
C PRO A 5 24.24 8.98 -4.66
N ASN A 6 23.95 8.08 -5.59
CA ASN A 6 23.19 6.85 -5.37
C ASN A 6 21.91 6.99 -4.50
N ARG A 7 20.92 7.77 -4.96
CA ARG A 7 19.57 7.66 -4.40
C ARG A 7 19.04 6.28 -4.76
N LYS A 8 18.99 5.35 -3.79
CA LYS A 8 18.04 4.22 -3.87
C LYS A 8 16.70 4.81 -4.35
N PRO A 9 16.13 4.38 -5.48
CA PRO A 9 14.95 5.03 -6.01
C PRO A 9 13.84 4.99 -4.96
N LEU A 10 13.23 6.15 -4.68
CA LEU A 10 12.18 6.32 -3.67
C LEU A 10 11.07 5.25 -3.78
N VAL A 11 10.84 4.75 -5.00
CA VAL A 11 9.96 3.62 -5.33
C VAL A 11 10.30 2.33 -4.56
N LEU A 12 11.58 1.94 -4.49
CA LEU A 12 12.01 0.79 -3.68
C LEU A 12 11.79 1.07 -2.19
N SER A 13 11.98 2.31 -1.74
CA SER A 13 11.71 2.72 -0.37
C SER A 13 10.23 2.64 -0.02
N TYR A 14 9.33 2.96 -0.95
CA TYR A 14 7.88 2.92 -0.72
C TYR A 14 7.35 1.49 -0.69
N ALA A 15 7.79 0.63 -1.62
CA ALA A 15 7.45 -0.78 -1.56
C ALA A 15 7.98 -1.44 -0.27
N ALA A 16 9.23 -1.13 0.12
CA ALA A 16 9.81 -1.62 1.37
C ALA A 16 9.07 -1.12 2.61
N PHE A 17 8.57 0.12 2.62
CA PHE A 17 7.72 0.64 3.70
C PHE A 17 6.46 -0.21 3.87
N VAL A 18 5.78 -0.50 2.76
CA VAL A 18 4.55 -1.30 2.75
C VAL A 18 4.80 -2.71 3.27
N ASP A 19 5.92 -3.33 2.87
CA ASP A 19 6.32 -4.65 3.38
C ASP A 19 6.70 -4.61 4.87
N LYS A 20 7.46 -3.60 5.28
CA LYS A 20 7.93 -3.42 6.67
C LYS A 20 6.76 -3.26 7.65
N TYR A 21 5.78 -2.43 7.30
CA TYR A 21 4.66 -2.09 8.19
C TYR A 21 3.40 -2.93 7.92
N ARG A 22 3.52 -4.06 7.23
CA ARG A 22 2.40 -4.91 6.84
C ARG A 22 1.41 -5.18 7.99
N ALA A 23 1.90 -5.57 9.17
CA ALA A 23 1.06 -5.88 10.32
C ALA A 23 0.24 -4.65 10.78
N VAL A 24 0.91 -3.52 10.95
CA VAL A 24 0.27 -2.27 11.37
C VAL A 24 -0.73 -1.76 10.33
N LEU A 25 -0.39 -1.89 9.04
CA LEU A 25 -1.26 -1.49 7.95
C LEU A 25 -2.51 -2.38 7.86
N ILE A 26 -2.38 -3.69 8.13
CA ILE A 26 -3.54 -4.58 8.19
C ILE A 26 -4.45 -4.19 9.35
N GLU A 27 -3.89 -3.83 10.50
CA GLU A 27 -4.66 -3.55 11.71
C GLU A 27 -5.35 -2.17 11.68
N ARG A 28 -4.65 -1.13 11.21
CA ARG A 28 -5.07 0.28 11.36
C ARG A 28 -5.70 0.89 10.13
N VAL A 29 -5.55 0.30 8.95
CA VAL A 29 -6.20 0.81 7.74
C VAL A 29 -7.66 0.34 7.72
N THR A 30 -8.57 1.28 7.97
CA THR A 30 -10.02 1.01 7.98
C THR A 30 -10.68 1.29 6.63
N LEU A 31 -10.16 2.27 5.88
CA LEU A 31 -10.71 2.71 4.59
C LEU A 31 -10.12 1.93 3.41
N VAL A 32 -10.36 0.62 3.39
CA VAL A 32 -9.79 -0.27 2.36
C VAL A 32 -10.47 -0.11 1.00
N ASP A 33 -11.79 0.06 0.96
CA ASP A 33 -12.52 0.17 -0.31
C ASP A 33 -12.09 1.40 -1.14
N PRO A 34 -11.91 2.61 -0.58
CA PRO A 34 -11.37 3.75 -1.33
C PRO A 34 -9.94 3.54 -1.84
N ILE A 35 -9.13 2.79 -1.09
CA ILE A 35 -7.78 2.43 -1.52
C ILE A 35 -7.85 1.46 -2.70
N LEU A 36 -8.70 0.44 -2.58
CA LEU A 36 -8.93 -0.56 -3.60
C LEU A 36 -9.50 0.02 -4.89
N ASP A 37 -10.42 0.99 -4.81
CA ASP A 37 -10.94 1.71 -5.99
C ASP A 37 -9.80 2.35 -6.79
N LYS A 38 -8.87 3.01 -6.10
CA LYS A 38 -7.71 3.65 -6.73
C LYS A 38 -6.66 2.65 -7.22
N LEU A 39 -6.66 1.42 -6.71
CA LEU A 39 -5.80 0.34 -7.17
C LEU A 39 -6.43 -0.49 -8.30
N SER A 40 -7.76 -0.49 -8.43
CA SER A 40 -8.49 -1.30 -9.42
C SER A 40 -8.06 -1.01 -10.87
N ILE A 41 -7.52 0.17 -11.16
CA ILE A 41 -6.93 0.51 -12.46
C ILE A 41 -5.68 -0.31 -12.82
N LEU A 42 -5.02 -0.93 -11.84
CA LEU A 42 -3.79 -1.72 -12.00
C LEU A 42 -3.98 -3.20 -11.64
N VAL A 43 -5.19 -3.58 -11.22
CA VAL A 43 -5.48 -4.88 -10.62
C VAL A 43 -6.65 -5.51 -11.37
N HIS A 44 -6.60 -6.82 -11.56
CA HIS A 44 -7.70 -7.51 -12.23
C HIS A 44 -9.01 -7.39 -11.44
N PRO A 45 -10.16 -7.13 -12.09
CA PRO A 45 -11.44 -6.93 -11.41
C PRO A 45 -11.84 -8.07 -10.47
N GLU A 46 -11.53 -9.31 -10.83
CA GLU A 46 -11.79 -10.49 -10.00
C GLU A 46 -11.03 -10.45 -8.67
N ALA A 47 -9.77 -10.00 -8.68
CA ALA A 47 -8.99 -9.82 -7.46
C ALA A 47 -9.59 -8.71 -6.58
N CYS A 48 -10.03 -7.60 -7.19
CA CYS A 48 -10.74 -6.56 -6.46
C CYS A 48 -12.06 -7.07 -5.85
N ALA A 49 -12.84 -7.86 -6.58
CA ALA A 49 -14.09 -8.43 -6.08
C ALA A 49 -13.85 -9.34 -4.87
N LYS A 50 -12.83 -10.20 -4.92
CA LYS A 50 -12.43 -11.06 -3.79
C LYS A 50 -12.05 -10.25 -2.55
N VAL A 51 -11.30 -9.15 -2.73
CA VAL A 51 -10.95 -8.25 -1.61
C VAL A 51 -12.19 -7.56 -1.06
N ARG A 52 -13.10 -7.06 -1.90
CA ARG A 52 -14.35 -6.40 -1.42
C ARG A 52 -15.27 -7.33 -0.66
N ALA A 53 -15.29 -8.61 -1.02
CA ALA A 53 -16.15 -9.61 -0.40
C ALA A 53 -15.74 -9.98 1.04
N ALA A 54 -14.56 -9.58 1.52
CA ALA A 54 -14.16 -9.80 2.90
C ALA A 54 -15.00 -8.97 3.88
N GLY A 55 -15.30 -9.56 5.05
CA GLY A 55 -16.22 -8.99 6.03
C GLY A 55 -15.66 -7.80 6.80
N THR A 56 -14.36 -7.82 7.13
CA THR A 56 -13.71 -6.75 7.92
C THR A 56 -12.60 -6.06 7.15
N SER A 57 -12.32 -4.78 7.45
CA SER A 57 -11.22 -4.03 6.82
C SER A 57 -9.87 -4.73 6.99
N GLN A 58 -9.64 -5.39 8.12
CA GLN A 58 -8.43 -6.18 8.38
C GLN A 58 -8.31 -7.38 7.44
N GLU A 59 -9.40 -8.11 7.23
CA GLU A 59 -9.44 -9.21 6.25
C GLU A 59 -9.25 -8.69 4.83
N LYS A 60 -9.90 -7.58 4.47
CA LYS A 60 -9.70 -6.93 3.16
C LYS A 60 -8.24 -6.58 2.95
N MET A 61 -7.57 -5.96 3.93
CA MET A 61 -6.14 -5.67 3.82
C MET A 61 -5.29 -6.94 3.71
N ARG A 62 -5.60 -7.99 4.48
CA ARG A 62 -4.87 -9.26 4.39
C ARG A 62 -4.97 -9.87 2.99
N LEU A 63 -6.17 -9.89 2.40
CA LEU A 63 -6.40 -10.35 1.03
C LEU A 63 -5.73 -9.44 0.00
N LEU A 64 -5.72 -8.13 0.21
CA LEU A 64 -5.01 -7.18 -0.65
C LEU A 64 -3.52 -7.52 -0.74
N TYR A 65 -2.88 -7.83 0.40
CA TYR A 65 -1.49 -8.28 0.41
C TYR A 65 -1.29 -9.60 -0.35
N ASP A 66 -2.14 -10.60 -0.09
CA ASP A 66 -1.93 -11.95 -0.62
C ASP A 66 -2.26 -12.08 -2.11
N ILE A 67 -3.34 -11.46 -2.55
CA ILE A 67 -3.82 -11.55 -3.94
C ILE A 67 -3.11 -10.52 -4.82
N THR A 68 -2.98 -9.30 -4.29
CA THR A 68 -2.68 -8.12 -5.12
C THR A 68 -1.20 -7.76 -5.05
N PHE A 69 -0.63 -7.64 -3.85
CA PHE A 69 0.77 -7.25 -3.72
C PHE A 69 1.76 -8.38 -3.97
N ARG A 70 1.34 -9.65 -3.83
CA ARG A 70 2.13 -10.81 -4.24
C ARG A 70 2.34 -10.86 -5.76
N SER A 71 1.33 -10.46 -6.54
CA SER A 71 1.35 -10.51 -8.01
C SER A 71 1.77 -9.19 -8.67
N GLY A 72 1.40 -8.04 -8.10
CA GLY A 72 1.58 -6.71 -8.71
C GLY A 72 2.93 -6.02 -8.47
N GLY A 73 3.84 -6.64 -7.71
CA GLY A 73 5.24 -6.19 -7.57
C GLY A 73 5.43 -4.79 -6.96
N VAL A 74 6.63 -4.23 -7.15
CA VAL A 74 7.10 -2.97 -6.53
C VAL A 74 6.24 -1.75 -6.91
N GLN A 75 5.77 -1.69 -8.16
CA GLN A 75 4.98 -0.54 -8.65
C GLN A 75 3.64 -0.44 -7.94
N LEU A 76 2.96 -1.57 -7.74
CA LEU A 76 1.66 -1.59 -7.09
C LEU A 76 1.76 -1.21 -5.61
N LYS A 77 2.77 -1.74 -4.90
CA LYS A 77 3.04 -1.35 -3.51
C LYS A 77 3.38 0.13 -3.38
N SER A 78 4.17 0.67 -4.32
CA SER A 78 4.48 2.10 -4.36
C SER A 78 3.23 2.95 -4.58
N LYS A 79 2.33 2.52 -5.46
CA LYS A 79 1.05 3.21 -5.70
C LYS A 79 0.15 3.15 -4.46
N PHE A 80 0.09 2.00 -3.79
CA PHE A 80 -0.62 1.86 -2.53
C PHE A 80 -0.09 2.83 -1.47
N PHE A 81 1.23 2.97 -1.32
CA PHE A 81 1.82 3.93 -0.39
C PHE A 81 1.41 5.38 -0.70
N GLU A 82 1.43 5.78 -1.97
CA GLU A 82 1.00 7.12 -2.38
C GLU A 82 -0.49 7.38 -2.14
N ILE A 83 -1.33 6.34 -2.25
CA ILE A 83 -2.74 6.42 -1.87
C ILE A 83 -2.88 6.52 -0.34
N LEU A 84 -2.13 5.71 0.39
CA LEU A 84 -2.13 5.69 1.86
C LEU A 84 -1.77 7.06 2.44
N LYS A 85 -0.81 7.77 1.85
CA LYS A 85 -0.48 9.16 2.21
C LYS A 85 -1.66 10.13 2.09
N LYS A 86 -2.62 9.86 1.21
CA LYS A 86 -3.79 10.70 0.99
C LYS A 86 -4.96 10.31 1.89
N VAL A 87 -5.16 9.01 2.11
CA VAL A 87 -6.30 8.48 2.87
C VAL A 87 -6.01 8.46 4.38
N HIS A 88 -4.77 8.14 4.77
CA HIS A 88 -4.31 8.06 6.15
C HIS A 88 -2.97 8.81 6.34
N PRO A 89 -2.93 10.14 6.13
CA PRO A 89 -1.69 10.91 6.25
C PRO A 89 -1.05 10.79 7.64
N HIS A 90 -1.86 10.80 8.70
CA HIS A 90 -1.38 10.64 10.08
C HIS A 90 -0.69 9.30 10.33
N LEU A 91 -1.23 8.19 9.78
CA LEU A 91 -0.63 6.86 9.90
C LEU A 91 0.73 6.81 9.21
N VAL A 92 0.85 7.43 8.03
CA VAL A 92 2.14 7.48 7.32
C VAL A 92 3.16 8.34 8.06
N GLN A 93 2.76 9.50 8.59
CA GLN A 93 3.64 10.36 9.38
C GLN A 93 4.17 9.62 10.62
N GLU A 94 3.28 8.96 11.36
CA GLU A 94 3.63 8.17 12.55
C GLU A 94 4.65 7.06 12.22
N LEU A 95 4.39 6.29 11.17
CA LEU A 95 5.24 5.14 10.80
C LEU A 95 6.55 5.55 10.11
N ASN A 96 6.59 6.70 9.45
CA ASN A 96 7.80 7.20 8.79
C ASN A 96 8.70 8.00 9.75
N GLY A 97 8.27 8.22 11.00
CA GLY A 97 9.08 8.88 12.03
C GLY A 97 9.45 10.33 11.72
N ILE A 98 8.71 11.00 10.83
CA ILE A 98 8.92 12.43 10.56
C ILE A 98 8.17 13.20 11.66
N HIS A 99 8.88 13.50 12.75
CA HIS A 99 8.60 14.66 13.61
C HIS A 99 9.43 15.85 13.12
#